data_AF-A0A4V1J0Y8-F1
#
_entry.id   AF-A0A4V1J0Y8-F1
#
_cell.length_a   1.000
_cell.length_b   1.000
_cell.length_c   1.000
_cell.angle_alpha   90.00
_cell.angle_beta   90.00
_cell.angle_gamma   90.00
#
_symmetry.space_group_name_H-M   'P 1'
#
loop_
_entity.id
_entity.type
_entity.pdbx_description
1 polymer ?
#
loop_
_entity_poly.entity_id
_entity_poly.type
_entity_poly.pdbx_seq_one_letter_code
_entity_poly.pdbx_strand_id
1 'polypeptide(L)'
;MSAQPPAPPQIFKATYSGVPVYEMMCNGIAVMRRRTDAFMNATQILKVARFDKPKRTRILEREVQTGPHEKVQGGYGKYQG
;
A
#
# COMPACT_ATOMS: atom_id res chain seq x y z
N MET A 1 -16.60 3.26 -30.90
CA MET A 1 -15.57 3.86 -30.04
C MET A 1 -14.63 2.76 -29.60
N SER A 2 -13.45 2.65 -30.19
CA SER A 2 -12.44 1.65 -29.82
C SER A 2 -11.81 2.03 -28.48
N ALA A 3 -11.97 1.17 -27.47
CA ALA A 3 -11.31 1.34 -26.18
C ALA A 3 -9.79 1.27 -26.38
N GLN A 4 -9.08 2.35 -26.01
CA GLN A 4 -7.63 2.38 -26.01
C GLN A 4 -7.14 1.41 -24.91
N PRO A 5 -6.10 0.58 -25.16
CA PRO A 5 -5.56 -0.28 -24.12
C PRO A 5 -5.13 0.58 -22.92
N PRO A 6 -5.34 0.11 -21.68
CA PRO A 6 -4.93 0.87 -20.50
C PRO A 6 -3.43 1.13 -20.56
N ALA A 7 -3.03 2.36 -20.21
CA ALA A 7 -1.62 2.72 -20.15
C ALA A 7 -0.85 1.73 -19.25
N PRO A 8 0.41 1.42 -19.57
CA PRO A 8 1.22 0.52 -18.75
C PRO A 8 1.29 1.02 -17.30
N PRO A 9 1.34 0.12 -16.31
CA PRO A 9 1.45 0.50 -14.90
C PRO A 9 2.69 1.37 -14.68
N GLN A 10 2.51 2.57 -14.12
CA GLN A 10 3.62 3.48 -13.82
C GLN A 10 4.08 3.31 -12.37
N ILE A 11 5.40 3.23 -12.19
CA ILE A 11 6.05 3.18 -10.88
C ILE A 11 6.81 4.50 -10.68
N PHE A 12 6.51 5.18 -9.58
CA PHE A 12 7.13 6.43 -9.20
C PHE A 12 8.11 6.22 -8.05
N LYS A 13 9.15 7.04 -8.00
CA LYS A 13 10.03 7.16 -6.83
C LYS A 13 9.52 8.30 -5.96
N ALA A 14 9.24 8.03 -4.69
CA ALA A 14 8.77 9.03 -3.74
C ALA A 14 9.48 8.88 -2.39
N THR A 15 9.37 9.90 -1.55
CA THR A 15 9.85 9.87 -0.17
C THR A 15 8.78 10.44 0.74
N TYR A 16 8.34 9.65 1.72
CA TYR A 16 7.32 10.06 2.70
C TYR A 16 7.90 10.03 4.09
N SER A 17 7.89 11.17 4.79
CA SER A 17 8.45 11.29 6.15
C SER A 17 9.88 10.75 6.26
N GLY A 18 10.72 11.01 5.24
CA GLY A 18 12.11 10.52 5.17
C GLY A 18 12.26 9.08 4.70
N VAL A 19 11.18 8.33 4.47
CA VAL A 19 11.23 6.95 4.00
C VAL A 19 11.12 6.88 2.47
N PRO A 20 12.17 6.43 1.76
CA PRO A 20 12.14 6.31 0.31
C PRO A 20 11.36 5.06 -0.14
N VAL A 21 10.39 5.25 -1.04
CA VAL A 21 9.48 4.21 -1.54
C VAL A 21 9.40 4.18 -3.07
N TYR A 22 9.00 3.02 -3.60
CA TYR A 22 8.36 2.92 -4.90
C TYR A 22 6.85 2.99 -4.70
N GLU A 23 6.18 3.85 -5.46
CA GLU A 23 4.73 4.03 -5.41
C GLU A 23 4.11 3.66 -6.77
N MET A 24 3.02 2.90 -6.74
CA MET A 24 2.21 2.58 -7.91
C MET A 24 0.74 2.80 -7.59
N MET A 25 -0.02 3.33 -8.55
CA MET A 25 -1.47 3.40 -8.46
C MET A 25 -2.09 2.09 -8.95
N CYS A 26 -2.82 1.39 -8.07
CA CYS A 26 -3.53 0.16 -8.36
C CYS A 26 -5.02 0.34 -8.03
N ASN A 27 -5.90 0.24 -9.03
CA ASN A 27 -7.36 0.42 -8.83
C ASN A 27 -7.73 1.72 -8.07
N GLY A 28 -7.02 2.81 -8.35
CA GLY A 28 -7.23 4.11 -7.68
C GLY A 28 -6.63 4.22 -6.27
N ILE A 29 -5.86 3.21 -5.83
CA ILE A 29 -5.23 3.17 -4.51
C ILE A 29 -3.71 3.16 -4.69
N ALA A 30 -3.02 4.05 -3.98
CA ALA A 30 -1.57 4.02 -3.92
C ALA A 30 -1.08 2.78 -3.15
N VAL A 31 -0.18 2.03 -3.76
CA VAL A 31 0.54 0.90 -3.17
C VAL A 31 2.01 1.24 -3.11
N MET A 32 2.61 1.07 -1.92
CA MET A 32 3.97 1.49 -1.62
C MET A 32 4.82 0.30 -1.22
N ARG A 33 6.05 0.29 -1.73
CA ARG A 33 7.12 -0.64 -1.34
C ARG A 33 8.33 0.16 -0.89
N ARG A 34 8.82 -0.09 0.33
CA ARG A 34 10.06 0.53 0.83
C ARG A 34 11.26 0.10 0.00
N ARG A 35 12.18 1.04 -0.23
CA ARG A 35 13.40 0.80 -1.00
C ARG A 35 14.50 0.09 -0.21
N THR A 36 14.48 0.22 1.11
CA THR A 36 15.54 -0.26 2.02
C THR A 36 15.45 -1.75 2.30
N ASP A 37 14.24 -2.27 2.50
CA ASP A 37 13.98 -3.62 3.00
C ASP A 37 12.89 -4.37 2.22
N ALA A 38 12.38 -3.77 1.14
CA ALA A 38 11.32 -4.33 0.31
C ALA A 38 9.95 -4.53 0.97
N PHE A 39 9.72 -3.99 2.18
CA PHE A 39 8.43 -4.12 2.85
C PHE A 39 7.33 -3.43 2.05
N MET A 40 6.16 -4.08 1.99
CA MET A 40 4.96 -3.54 1.35
C MET A 40 3.94 -3.12 2.40
N ASN A 41 3.20 -2.05 2.11
CA ASN A 41 2.11 -1.61 2.99
C ASN A 41 0.89 -2.53 2.85
N ALA A 42 0.69 -3.42 3.84
CA ALA A 42 -0.38 -4.40 3.86
C ALA A 42 -1.78 -3.74 3.83
N THR A 43 -1.96 -2.63 4.56
CA THR A 43 -3.23 -1.89 4.57
C THR A 43 -3.64 -1.42 3.18
N GLN A 44 -2.69 -0.95 2.35
CA GLN A 44 -2.94 -0.54 0.97
C GLN A 44 -3.32 -1.73 0.08
N ILE A 45 -2.63 -2.88 0.21
CA ILE A 45 -2.98 -4.11 -0.53
C ILE A 45 -4.41 -4.54 -0.20
N LEU A 46 -4.80 -4.53 1.08
CA LEU A 46 -6.14 -4.91 1.47
C LEU A 46 -7.22 -3.91 1.01
N LYS A 47 -6.86 -2.63 0.85
CA LYS A 47 -7.74 -1.64 0.20
C LYS A 47 -7.91 -1.97 -1.29
N VAL A 48 -6.84 -2.36 -1.99
CA VAL A 48 -6.92 -2.76 -3.42
C VAL A 48 -7.86 -3.95 -3.60
N ALA A 49 -7.85 -4.89 -2.65
CA ALA A 49 -8.78 -6.02 -2.60
C ALA A 49 -10.22 -5.65 -2.20
N ARG A 50 -10.52 -4.35 -2.00
CA ARG A 50 -11.85 -3.82 -1.65
C ARG A 50 -12.44 -4.38 -0.34
N PHE A 51 -11.60 -4.83 0.59
CA PHE A 51 -12.09 -5.13 1.94
C PHE A 51 -12.44 -3.84 2.67
N ASP A 52 -13.56 -3.85 3.39
CA ASP A 52 -14.00 -2.73 4.22
C ASP A 52 -13.15 -2.58 5.49
N LYS A 53 -13.37 -1.50 6.26
CA LYS A 53 -12.55 -1.22 7.44
C LYS A 53 -12.58 -2.36 8.47
N PRO A 54 -13.75 -2.89 8.88
CA PRO A 54 -13.80 -4.00 9.85
C PRO A 54 -13.05 -5.25 9.38
N LYS A 55 -13.22 -5.66 8.11
CA LYS A 55 -12.56 -6.86 7.59
C LYS A 55 -11.06 -6.69 7.47
N ARG A 56 -10.58 -5.52 7.02
CA ARG A 56 -9.14 -5.22 7.00
C ARG A 56 -8.52 -5.29 8.39
N THR A 57 -9.16 -4.68 9.38
CA THR A 57 -8.68 -4.73 10.78
C THR A 57 -8.55 -6.18 11.26
N ARG A 58 -9.57 -7.01 11.01
CA ARG A 58 -9.55 -8.43 11.40
C ARG A 58 -8.41 -9.21 10.75
N ILE A 59 -8.16 -9.00 9.45
CA ILE A 59 -7.06 -9.67 8.73
C ILE A 59 -5.71 -9.20 9.26
N LEU A 60 -5.52 -7.90 9.45
CA LEU A 60 -4.27 -7.36 9.99
C LEU A 60 -3.95 -7.95 11.37
N GLU A 61 -4.93 -8.00 12.28
CA GLU A 61 -4.73 -8.50 13.64
C GLU A 61 -4.49 -10.02 13.70
N ARG A 62 -5.18 -10.81 12.87
CA ARG A 62 -5.13 -12.27 12.95
C ARG A 62 -4.05 -12.92 12.08
N GLU A 63 -3.69 -12.29 10.97
CA GLU A 63 -2.84 -12.92 9.95
C GLU A 63 -1.53 -12.15 9.70
N VAL A 64 -1.57 -10.82 9.74
CA VAL A 64 -0.38 -10.01 9.40
C VAL A 64 0.47 -9.72 10.65
N GLN A 65 -0.16 -9.31 11.74
CA GLN A 65 0.53 -8.94 12.99
C GLN A 65 1.09 -10.13 13.76
N THR A 66 0.78 -11.36 13.35
CA THR A 66 1.37 -12.58 13.91
C THR A 66 2.75 -12.88 13.34
N GLY A 67 3.10 -12.32 12.18
CA GLY A 67 4.42 -12.44 11.54
C GLY A 67 5.26 -11.17 11.63
N PRO A 68 6.42 -11.12 10.92
CA PRO A 68 7.23 -9.91 10.81
C PRO A 68 6.42 -8.77 10.18
N HIS A 69 6.24 -7.70 10.95
CA HIS A 69 5.48 -6.53 10.53
C HIS A 69 5.97 -5.27 11.26
N GLU A 70 5.62 -4.11 10.74
CA GLU A 70 5.82 -2.82 11.37
C GLU A 70 4.52 -2.04 11.28
N LYS A 71 4.04 -1.53 12.42
CA LYS A 71 2.82 -0.73 12.46
C LYS A 71 3.17 0.75 12.42
N VAL A 72 2.93 1.42 11.28
CA VAL A 72 3.21 2.85 11.12
C VAL A 72 1.98 3.68 11.47
N GLN A 73 2.02 4.39 12.60
CA GLN A 73 0.98 5.31 13.05
C GLN A 73 1.55 6.72 13.21
N GLY A 74 0.90 7.73 12.62
CA GLY A 74 1.41 9.11 12.56
C GLY A 74 2.19 9.43 11.27
N GLY A 75 2.60 10.69 11.10
CA GLY A 75 3.26 11.16 9.87
C GLY A 75 2.31 11.34 8.68
N TYR A 76 2.83 11.29 7.45
CA TYR A 76 2.04 11.55 6.24
C TYR A 76 0.96 10.48 6.01
N GLY A 77 -0.30 10.89 5.96
CA GLY A 77 -1.46 9.99 6.03
C GLY A 77 -1.54 8.89 4.96
N LYS A 78 -0.97 9.08 3.75
CA LYS A 78 -0.98 8.05 2.70
C LYS A 78 -0.02 6.89 2.99
N TYR A 79 1.05 7.14 3.75
CA TYR A 79 2.07 6.13 4.08
C TYR A 79 1.69 5.28 5.30
N GLN A 80 0.78 5.77 6.15
CA GLN A 80 0.29 5.04 7.33
C GLN A 80 -0.36 3.71 6.96
N GLY A 81 -0.22 2.72 7.85
CA GLY A 81 -0.87 1.42 7.74
C GLY A 81 0.05 0.24 7.97
#